data_AF-A0A1W9ML82-F1
#
_entry.id   AF-A0A1W9ML82-F1
#
_cell.length_a   1.000
_cell.length_b   1.000
_cell.length_c   1.000
_cell.angle_alpha   90.00
_cell.angle_beta   90.00
_cell.angle_gamma   90.00
#
_symmetry.space_group_name_H-M   'P 1'
#
loop_
_entity.id
_entity.type
_entity.pdbx_description
1 polymer ?
#
loop_
_entity_poly.entity_id
_entity_poly.type
_entity_poly.pdbx_seq_one_letter_code
_entity_poly.pdbx_strand_id
1 'polypeptide(L)'
;MSNINQQAENIKILFEIKMSVVSNYKFSQPNKIEFVGDYKQHKGNPSLLRSDSMLKAIGKSINIRVSGFASTKIPIIVLGNSPITNSYQKKVDFLKILGVIQGFWSLNPQPTNSDFVKVTLKQGFQTIQSADKILQLCKGLVETDLNYFSSMTSKAKLGEFIRIASQESTDIAKAEKFLILIRN
;
A
#
# COMPACT_ATOMS: atom_id res chain seq x y z
N MET A 1 -12.48 -23.49 -20.41
CA MET A 1 -11.58 -22.49 -19.78
C MET A 1 -10.49 -23.25 -19.06
N SER A 2 -9.22 -23.05 -19.41
CA SER A 2 -8.11 -23.64 -18.65
C SER A 2 -8.07 -23.01 -17.27
N ASN A 3 -8.18 -23.81 -16.20
CA ASN A 3 -7.94 -23.36 -14.83
C ASN A 3 -6.45 -23.01 -14.70
N ILE A 4 -6.10 -21.75 -14.93
CA ILE A 4 -4.76 -21.24 -14.62
C ILE A 4 -4.68 -21.14 -13.10
N ASN A 5 -3.96 -22.08 -12.48
CA ASN A 5 -3.71 -22.01 -11.05
C ASN A 5 -2.55 -21.05 -10.77
N GLN A 6 -2.87 -19.82 -10.36
CA GLN A 6 -1.89 -18.76 -10.14
C GLN A 6 -1.12 -18.99 -8.84
N GLN A 7 0.18 -19.28 -8.96
CA GLN A 7 1.10 -19.38 -7.82
C GLN A 7 1.55 -17.99 -7.35
N ALA A 8 1.95 -17.86 -6.07
CA ALA A 8 2.35 -16.59 -5.48
C ALA A 8 3.56 -15.96 -6.20
N GLU A 9 4.48 -16.79 -6.67
CA GLU A 9 5.70 -16.41 -7.40
C GLU A 9 5.38 -15.75 -8.76
N ASN A 10 4.19 -16.02 -9.31
CA ASN A 10 3.74 -15.44 -10.57
C ASN A 10 3.05 -14.09 -10.37
N ILE A 11 2.83 -13.64 -9.13
CA ILE A 11 2.18 -12.37 -8.82
C ILE A 11 3.24 -11.27 -8.71
N LYS A 12 3.17 -10.28 -9.60
CA LYS A 12 4.11 -9.15 -9.62
C LYS A 12 3.74 -8.01 -8.68
N ILE A 13 2.44 -7.80 -8.44
CA ILE A 13 1.92 -6.73 -7.60
C ILE A 13 0.46 -7.07 -7.22
N LEU A 14 0.04 -6.66 -6.03
CA LEU A 14 -1.34 -6.77 -5.57
C LEU A 14 -1.95 -5.40 -5.32
N PHE A 15 -3.18 -5.21 -5.77
CA PHE A 15 -3.96 -4.00 -5.53
C PHE A 15 -5.18 -4.33 -4.66
N GLU A 16 -5.27 -3.74 -3.48
CA GLU A 16 -6.51 -3.67 -2.70
C GLU A 16 -7.27 -2.41 -3.10
N ILE A 17 -8.42 -2.58 -3.73
CA ILE A 17 -9.23 -1.47 -4.22
C ILE A 17 -10.18 -0.98 -3.12
N LYS A 18 -10.11 0.31 -2.82
CA LYS A 18 -10.92 1.07 -1.88
C LYS A 18 -11.50 2.30 -2.58
N MET A 19 -12.40 2.09 -3.54
CA MET A 19 -13.15 3.18 -4.17
C MET A 19 -14.41 3.54 -3.37
N SER A 20 -14.89 4.77 -3.53
CA SER A 20 -16.11 5.26 -2.89
C SER A 20 -16.70 6.45 -3.65
N VAL A 21 -17.93 6.84 -3.32
CA VAL A 21 -18.50 8.11 -3.82
C VAL A 21 -17.79 9.27 -3.12
N VAL A 22 -17.26 10.21 -3.91
CA VAL A 22 -16.49 11.38 -3.44
C VAL A 22 -17.13 12.70 -3.86
N SER A 23 -17.93 12.69 -4.94
CA SER A 23 -18.60 13.86 -5.47
C SER A 23 -20.00 13.47 -5.93
N ASN A 24 -20.98 14.30 -5.63
CA ASN A 24 -22.35 14.17 -6.07
C ASN A 24 -22.65 15.18 -7.17
N TYR A 25 -23.35 14.70 -8.19
CA TYR A 25 -23.80 15.51 -9.32
C TYR A 25 -25.30 15.31 -9.52
N LYS A 26 -25.96 16.35 -10.03
CA LYS A 26 -27.36 16.32 -10.42
C LYS A 26 -27.45 16.53 -11.92
N PHE A 27 -28.26 15.73 -12.58
CA PHE A 27 -28.64 15.98 -13.97
C PHE A 27 -29.84 16.93 -14.01
N SER A 28 -29.71 17.99 -14.81
CA SER A 28 -30.75 18.99 -15.09
C SER A 28 -30.98 19.04 -16.60
N GLN A 29 -32.26 19.02 -17.01
CA GLN A 29 -32.65 19.06 -18.43
C GLN A 29 -32.19 20.38 -19.09
N PRO A 30 -31.88 20.40 -20.40
CA PRO A 30 -31.91 19.26 -21.31
C PRO A 30 -30.66 18.36 -21.26
N ASN A 31 -29.50 18.85 -20.82
CA ASN A 31 -28.23 18.09 -20.80
C ASN A 31 -27.15 18.70 -19.87
N LYS A 32 -27.53 19.18 -18.69
CA LYS A 32 -26.61 19.85 -17.76
C LYS A 32 -26.30 18.95 -16.58
N ILE A 33 -25.01 18.72 -16.31
CA ILE A 33 -24.55 18.07 -15.07
C ILE A 33 -24.08 19.16 -14.11
N GLU A 34 -24.76 19.28 -12.97
CA GLU A 34 -24.47 20.27 -11.95
C GLU A 34 -23.78 19.61 -10.77
N PHE A 35 -22.64 20.15 -10.35
CA PHE A 35 -21.98 19.73 -9.13
C PHE A 35 -22.85 20.10 -7.92
N VAL A 36 -23.18 19.11 -7.10
CA VAL A 36 -24.00 19.29 -5.89
C VAL A 36 -23.12 19.45 -4.66
N GLY A 37 -22.07 18.64 -4.56
CA GLY A 37 -21.12 18.74 -3.46
C GLY A 37 -20.13 17.58 -3.40
N ASP A 38 -19.06 17.77 -2.64
CA ASP A 38 -18.03 16.76 -2.42
C ASP A 38 -18.18 16.04 -1.07
N TYR A 39 -17.23 15.16 -0.79
CA TYR A 39 -17.18 14.35 0.42
C TYR A 39 -17.10 15.12 1.73
N LYS A 40 -16.74 16.40 1.70
CA LYS A 40 -16.79 17.26 2.89
C LYS A 40 -18.18 17.84 3.13
N GLN A 41 -19.05 17.81 2.12
CA GLN A 41 -20.39 18.40 2.17
C GLN A 41 -21.48 17.34 2.32
N HIS A 42 -21.29 16.13 1.79
CA HIS A 42 -22.28 15.06 1.90
C HIS A 42 -22.05 14.13 3.10
N LYS A 43 -23.11 13.44 3.56
CA LYS A 43 -23.06 12.55 4.74
C LYS A 43 -22.15 11.33 4.59
N GLY A 44 -21.88 10.88 3.37
CA GLY A 44 -21.06 9.70 3.11
C GLY A 44 -19.56 9.97 3.36
N ASN A 45 -18.89 9.13 4.13
CA ASN A 45 -17.44 9.20 4.28
C ASN A 45 -16.75 8.25 3.28
N PRO A 46 -15.86 8.77 2.42
CA PRO A 46 -15.06 7.96 1.51
C PRO A 46 -14.23 6.88 2.20
N SER A 47 -13.92 5.82 1.45
CA SER A 47 -13.25 4.61 1.92
C SER A 47 -11.92 4.86 2.63
N LEU A 48 -11.06 5.75 2.13
CA LEU A 48 -9.74 6.01 2.73
C LEU A 48 -9.81 7.01 3.91
N LEU A 49 -10.96 7.68 4.07
CA LEU A 49 -11.25 8.54 5.22
C LEU A 49 -11.87 7.76 6.39
N ARG A 50 -12.31 6.53 6.15
CA ARG A 50 -12.87 5.65 7.19
C ARG A 50 -11.80 4.74 7.78
N SER A 51 -11.64 4.82 9.09
CA SER A 51 -10.68 3.99 9.84
C SER A 51 -10.88 2.49 9.65
N ASP A 52 -12.13 2.00 9.64
CA ASP A 52 -12.41 0.57 9.50
C ASP A 52 -11.96 0.03 8.12
N SER A 53 -12.16 0.82 7.07
CA SER A 53 -11.75 0.49 5.70
C SER A 53 -10.22 0.45 5.55
N MET A 54 -9.53 1.42 6.15
CA MET A 54 -8.06 1.42 6.24
C MET A 54 -7.54 0.21 7.02
N LEU A 55 -8.13 -0.10 8.19
CA LEU A 55 -7.77 -1.25 9.00
C LEU A 55 -8.00 -2.58 8.27
N LYS A 56 -9.07 -2.70 7.50
CA LYS A 56 -9.32 -3.89 6.65
C LYS A 56 -8.24 -4.05 5.57
N ALA A 57 -7.82 -2.97 4.92
CA ALA A 57 -6.73 -3.02 3.93
C ALA A 57 -5.40 -3.45 4.58
N ILE A 58 -5.08 -2.89 5.75
CA ILE A 58 -3.90 -3.25 6.53
C ILE A 58 -3.95 -4.72 6.96
N GLY A 59 -5.07 -5.17 7.54
CA GLY A 59 -5.24 -6.54 8.00
C GLY A 59 -5.12 -7.58 6.88
N LYS A 60 -5.72 -7.31 5.70
CA LYS A 60 -5.54 -8.15 4.51
C LYS A 60 -4.08 -8.22 4.07
N SER A 61 -3.39 -7.08 4.08
CA SER A 61 -1.98 -7.01 3.67
C SER A 61 -1.10 -7.81 4.61
N ILE A 62 -1.32 -7.70 5.93
CA ILE A 62 -0.63 -8.52 6.93
C ILE A 62 -0.92 -10.00 6.70
N ASN A 63 -2.17 -10.39 6.46
CA ASN A 63 -2.53 -11.78 6.18
C ASN A 63 -1.78 -12.35 4.97
N ILE A 64 -1.63 -11.55 3.90
CA ILE A 64 -0.80 -11.91 2.75
C ILE A 64 0.66 -12.08 3.17
N ARG A 65 1.23 -11.14 3.93
CA ARG A 65 2.64 -11.19 4.37
C ARG A 65 2.97 -12.45 5.17
N VAL A 66 2.03 -12.96 5.97
CA VAL A 66 2.23 -14.15 6.81
C VAL A 66 1.85 -15.46 6.11
N SER A 67 1.33 -15.42 4.88
CA SER A 67 0.84 -16.63 4.18
C SER A 67 1.93 -17.54 3.63
N GLY A 68 3.17 -17.06 3.43
CA GLY A 68 4.29 -17.90 2.99
C GLY A 68 5.51 -17.13 2.50
N PHE A 69 6.59 -17.84 2.17
CA PHE A 69 7.85 -17.23 1.73
C PHE A 69 7.68 -16.38 0.47
N ALA A 70 6.98 -16.90 -0.54
CA ALA A 70 6.80 -16.24 -1.82
C ALA A 70 6.02 -14.90 -1.71
N SER A 71 5.08 -14.79 -0.76
CA SER A 71 4.27 -13.58 -0.60
C SER A 71 5.07 -12.39 -0.03
N THR A 72 6.21 -12.64 0.61
CA THR A 72 7.08 -11.60 1.18
C THR A 72 7.69 -10.69 0.11
N LYS A 73 7.76 -11.17 -1.13
CA LYS A 73 8.30 -10.42 -2.27
C LYS A 73 7.25 -9.60 -3.02
N ILE A 74 5.96 -9.86 -2.80
CA ILE A 74 4.88 -9.25 -3.57
C ILE A 74 4.63 -7.82 -3.05
N PRO A 75 4.78 -6.76 -3.87
CA PRO A 75 4.35 -5.42 -3.50
C PRO A 75 2.82 -5.35 -3.36
N ILE A 76 2.35 -4.67 -2.32
CA ILE A 76 0.91 -4.48 -2.05
C ILE A 76 0.62 -2.98 -2.07
N ILE A 77 -0.34 -2.57 -2.88
CA ILE A 77 -0.80 -1.20 -3.02
C ILE A 77 -2.28 -1.12 -2.67
N VAL A 78 -2.65 -0.07 -1.95
CA VAL A 78 -4.07 0.27 -1.72
C VAL A 78 -4.45 1.38 -2.68
N LEU A 79 -5.35 1.11 -3.62
CA LEU A 79 -5.86 2.13 -4.54
C LEU A 79 -7.19 2.65 -4.02
N GLY A 80 -7.37 3.96 -4.01
CA GLY A 80 -8.65 4.60 -3.76
C GLY A 80 -8.85 5.83 -4.61
N ASN A 81 -9.88 6.60 -4.31
CA ASN A 81 -10.20 7.84 -5.03
C ASN A 81 -10.50 9.01 -4.09
N SER A 82 -10.12 8.89 -2.82
CA SER A 82 -10.28 9.94 -1.83
C SER A 82 -8.95 10.25 -1.13
N PRO A 83 -8.83 11.43 -0.51
CA PRO A 83 -7.75 11.71 0.42
C PRO A 83 -7.79 10.76 1.64
N ILE A 84 -6.74 10.86 2.47
CA ILE A 84 -6.72 10.30 3.83
C ILE A 84 -6.92 11.42 4.87
N THR A 85 -7.25 11.03 6.10
CA THR A 85 -7.30 11.96 7.23
C THR A 85 -5.89 12.31 7.71
N ASN A 86 -5.74 13.47 8.35
CA ASN A 86 -4.45 13.92 8.89
C ASN A 86 -3.87 12.96 9.92
N SER A 87 -4.71 12.31 10.72
CA SER A 87 -4.28 11.31 11.72
C SER A 87 -3.64 10.06 11.10
N TYR A 88 -3.92 9.76 9.82
CA TYR A 88 -3.37 8.60 9.14
C TYR A 88 -2.04 8.87 8.41
N GLN A 89 -1.62 10.12 8.25
CA GLN A 89 -0.40 10.46 7.49
C GLN A 89 0.84 9.73 8.02
N LYS A 90 1.08 9.78 9.34
CA LYS A 90 2.21 9.08 9.96
C LYS A 90 2.08 7.56 9.82
N LYS A 91 0.85 7.03 9.89
CA LYS A 91 0.58 5.59 9.83
C LYS A 91 0.87 5.02 8.44
N VAL A 92 0.43 5.68 7.37
CA VAL A 92 0.67 5.20 6.00
C VAL A 92 2.16 5.29 5.63
N ASP A 93 2.86 6.32 6.09
CA ASP A 93 4.32 6.41 5.94
C ASP A 93 5.03 5.28 6.67
N PHE A 94 4.62 4.98 7.91
CA PHE A 94 5.18 3.89 8.69
C PHE A 94 4.94 2.51 8.05
N LEU A 95 3.73 2.26 7.53
CA LEU A 95 3.41 1.00 6.84
C LEU A 95 4.25 0.78 5.58
N LYS A 96 4.57 1.85 4.86
CA LYS A 96 5.48 1.81 3.71
C LYS A 96 6.91 1.52 4.11
N ILE A 97 7.42 2.19 5.15
CA ILE A 97 8.77 1.95 5.67
C ILE A 97 8.93 0.51 6.13
N LEU A 98 7.94 -0.03 6.86
CA LEU A 98 7.97 -1.43 7.31
C LEU A 98 7.71 -2.45 6.19
N GLY A 99 7.39 -2.01 4.97
CA GLY A 99 7.11 -2.91 3.85
C GLY A 99 5.77 -3.66 3.93
N VAL A 100 4.89 -3.32 4.87
CA VAL A 100 3.56 -3.94 4.99
C VAL A 100 2.71 -3.61 3.76
N ILE A 101 2.68 -2.33 3.37
CA ILE A 101 1.99 -1.81 2.18
C ILE A 101 2.91 -0.80 1.49
N GLN A 102 3.21 -0.97 0.21
CA GLN A 102 4.17 -0.13 -0.53
C GLN A 102 3.62 1.25 -0.90
N GLY A 103 2.30 1.46 -0.81
CA GLY A 103 1.69 2.76 -1.00
C GLY A 103 0.16 2.74 -0.94
N PHE A 104 -0.40 3.88 -0.55
CA PHE A 104 -1.81 4.22 -0.68
C PHE A 104 -1.93 5.28 -1.77
N TRP A 105 -2.57 4.96 -2.90
CA TRP A 105 -2.68 5.88 -4.02
C TRP A 105 -4.14 6.29 -4.23
N SER A 106 -4.41 7.59 -4.16
CA SER A 106 -5.68 8.16 -4.61
C SER A 106 -5.59 8.47 -6.09
N LEU A 107 -6.52 7.96 -6.90
CA LEU A 107 -6.60 8.18 -8.34
C LEU A 107 -7.53 9.35 -8.72
N ASN A 108 -7.95 10.15 -7.75
CA ASN A 108 -8.74 11.35 -7.97
C ASN A 108 -7.86 12.60 -7.72
N PRO A 109 -7.36 13.27 -8.76
CA PRO A 109 -6.45 14.40 -8.63
C PRO A 109 -7.04 15.60 -7.88
N GLN A 110 -8.36 15.80 -8.02
CA GLN A 110 -9.10 16.95 -7.50
C GLN A 110 -10.40 16.50 -6.81
N PRO A 111 -10.32 15.85 -5.63
CA PRO A 111 -11.48 15.29 -4.94
C PRO A 111 -12.36 16.35 -4.23
N THR A 112 -11.86 17.58 -4.08
CA THR A 112 -12.54 18.72 -3.46
C THR A 112 -11.88 20.02 -3.94
N ASN A 113 -12.58 21.15 -3.82
CA ASN A 113 -12.03 22.49 -4.10
C ASN A 113 -11.32 23.12 -2.89
N SER A 114 -11.31 22.43 -1.75
CA SER A 114 -10.67 22.88 -0.51
C SER A 114 -9.43 22.03 -0.18
N ASP A 115 -8.63 22.42 0.81
CA ASP A 115 -7.38 21.72 1.12
C ASP A 115 -7.56 20.24 1.52
N PHE A 116 -6.65 19.40 1.06
CA PHE A 116 -6.61 17.98 1.39
C PHE A 116 -5.17 17.45 1.34
N VAL A 117 -4.94 16.27 1.92
CA VAL A 117 -3.64 15.60 1.89
C VAL A 117 -3.36 15.15 0.45
N LYS A 118 -2.39 15.78 -0.23
CA LYS A 118 -1.93 15.38 -1.57
C LYS A 118 -0.85 14.31 -1.51
N VAL A 119 0.10 14.45 -0.59
CA VAL A 119 1.23 13.55 -0.41
C VAL A 119 1.68 13.57 1.05
N THR A 120 2.15 12.44 1.57
CA THR A 120 2.78 12.35 2.89
C THR A 120 4.30 12.43 2.80
N LEU A 121 4.98 12.71 3.92
CA LEU A 121 6.42 12.96 3.96
C LEU A 121 7.26 11.83 3.36
N LYS A 122 6.89 10.57 3.61
CA LYS A 122 7.57 9.38 3.07
C LYS A 122 6.86 8.78 1.87
N GLN A 123 5.89 9.53 1.32
CA GLN A 123 5.08 9.14 0.18
C GLN A 123 4.39 7.78 0.40
N GLY A 124 4.03 7.48 1.66
CA GLY A 124 3.15 6.38 2.04
C GLY A 124 1.74 6.57 1.48
N PHE A 125 1.29 7.82 1.36
CA PHE A 125 0.11 8.19 0.59
C PHE A 125 0.46 9.21 -0.50
N GLN A 126 -0.14 9.05 -1.68
CA GLN A 126 0.01 9.96 -2.83
C GLN A 126 -1.32 10.10 -3.58
N THR A 127 -1.71 11.33 -3.91
CA THR A 127 -2.77 11.62 -4.87
C THR A 127 -2.14 11.71 -6.25
N ILE A 128 -2.49 10.76 -7.11
CA ILE A 128 -1.91 10.60 -8.44
C ILE A 128 -2.56 11.58 -9.41
N GLN A 129 -1.73 12.25 -10.21
CA GLN A 129 -2.15 13.29 -11.15
C GLN A 129 -2.24 12.78 -12.60
N SER A 130 -1.58 11.67 -12.94
CA SER A 130 -1.56 11.11 -14.29
C SER A 130 -1.39 9.59 -14.30
N ALA A 131 -1.87 8.95 -15.35
CA ALA A 131 -1.69 7.51 -15.57
C ALA A 131 -0.20 7.13 -15.67
N ASP A 132 0.62 7.96 -16.33
CA ASP A 132 2.07 7.74 -16.45
C ASP A 132 2.74 7.63 -15.09
N LYS A 133 2.31 8.43 -14.12
CA LYS A 133 2.84 8.36 -12.76
C LYS A 133 2.54 7.01 -12.10
N ILE A 134 1.36 6.43 -12.34
CA ILE A 134 1.01 5.09 -11.86
C ILE A 134 1.97 4.06 -12.46
N LEU A 135 2.17 4.12 -13.78
CA LEU A 135 3.06 3.18 -14.49
C LEU A 135 4.50 3.25 -13.96
N GLN A 136 5.03 4.46 -13.77
CA GLN A 136 6.36 4.67 -13.20
C GLN A 136 6.49 4.10 -11.78
N LEU A 137 5.49 4.33 -10.92
CA LEU A 137 5.50 3.80 -9.56
C LEU A 137 5.42 2.27 -9.55
N CYS A 138 4.56 1.68 -10.39
CA CYS A 138 4.47 0.23 -10.54
C CYS A 138 5.78 -0.37 -11.05
N LYS A 139 6.38 0.24 -12.08
CA LYS A 139 7.66 -0.20 -12.64
C LYS A 139 8.76 -0.25 -11.58
N GLY A 140 8.91 0.84 -10.80
CA GLY A 140 9.90 0.89 -9.72
C GLY A 140 9.67 -0.19 -8.65
N LEU A 141 8.43 -0.54 -8.33
CA LEU A 141 8.13 -1.59 -7.36
C LEU A 141 8.39 -3.00 -7.90
N VAL A 142 8.14 -3.25 -9.19
CA VAL A 142 8.30 -4.57 -9.80
C VAL A 142 9.77 -4.85 -10.16
N GLU A 143 10.55 -3.82 -10.47
CA GLU A 143 11.97 -3.95 -10.80
C GLU A 143 12.88 -4.03 -9.58
N THR A 144 12.39 -3.65 -8.39
CA THR A 144 13.16 -3.73 -7.15
C THR A 144 12.96 -5.09 -6.48
N ASP A 145 14.05 -5.80 -6.16
CA ASP A 145 14.00 -7.07 -5.39
C ASP A 145 13.75 -6.80 -3.89
N LEU A 146 12.50 -6.44 -3.58
CA LEU A 146 12.05 -6.16 -2.22
C LEU A 146 11.74 -7.45 -1.46
N ASN A 147 12.09 -7.48 -0.17
CA ASN A 147 11.74 -8.59 0.72
C ASN A 147 11.16 -8.05 2.03
N TYR A 148 9.92 -8.44 2.34
CA TYR A 148 9.33 -8.18 3.65
C TYR A 148 9.87 -9.18 4.69
N PHE A 149 10.32 -8.65 5.82
CA PHE A 149 10.69 -9.46 6.97
C PHE A 149 10.20 -8.84 8.28
N SER A 150 9.78 -9.70 9.19
CA SER A 150 9.28 -9.33 10.52
C SER A 150 9.44 -10.49 11.48
N SER A 151 9.90 -10.22 12.71
CA SER A 151 9.87 -11.19 13.81
C SER A 151 9.74 -10.46 15.15
N MET A 152 9.27 -11.18 16.17
CA MET A 152 9.33 -10.73 17.56
C MET A 152 10.43 -11.50 18.27
N THR A 153 11.65 -10.98 18.20
CA THR A 153 12.86 -11.65 18.71
C THR A 153 13.57 -10.77 19.75
N SER A 154 14.17 -11.39 20.78
CA SER A 154 14.94 -10.65 21.78
C SER A 154 16.18 -10.00 21.15
N LYS A 155 16.65 -8.90 21.73
CA LYS A 155 17.87 -8.21 21.24
C LYS A 155 19.11 -9.11 21.24
N ALA A 156 19.23 -9.98 22.24
CA ALA A 156 20.34 -10.94 22.33
C ALA A 156 20.33 -11.92 21.15
N LYS A 157 19.17 -12.49 20.84
CA LYS A 157 19.03 -13.45 19.73
C LYS A 157 19.15 -12.77 18.37
N LEU A 158 18.62 -11.55 18.23
CA LEU A 158 18.82 -10.73 17.04
C LEU A 158 20.31 -10.44 16.80
N GLY A 159 21.06 -10.10 17.85
CA GLY A 159 22.51 -9.91 17.77
C GLY A 159 23.26 -11.19 17.35
N GLU A 160 22.83 -12.35 17.86
CA GLU A 160 23.36 -13.65 17.43
C GLU A 160 23.09 -13.90 15.94
N PHE A 161 21.88 -13.63 15.45
CA PHE A 161 21.53 -13.79 14.05
C PHE A 161 22.38 -12.92 13.13
N ILE A 162 22.59 -11.66 13.50
CA ILE A 162 23.45 -10.73 12.75
C ILE A 162 24.88 -11.28 12.68
N ARG A 163 25.42 -11.77 13.81
CA ARG A 163 26.77 -12.33 13.88
C ARG A 163 26.94 -13.59 13.04
N ILE A 164 25.95 -14.48 13.01
CA ILE A 164 25.98 -15.70 12.18
C ILE A 164 25.91 -15.29 10.71
N ALA A 165 24.93 -14.45 10.35
CA ALA A 165 24.76 -13.98 8.99
C ALA A 165 25.99 -13.24 8.45
N SER A 166 26.69 -12.46 9.28
CA SER A 166 27.86 -11.70 8.85
C SER A 166 29.07 -12.55 8.44
N GLN A 167 29.06 -13.86 8.71
CA GLN A 167 30.13 -14.79 8.30
C GLN A 167 30.04 -15.19 6.82
N GLU A 168 28.92 -14.91 6.15
CA GLU A 168 28.75 -15.20 4.72
C GLU A 168 29.63 -14.29 3.84
N SER A 169 30.03 -14.81 2.67
CA SER A 169 31.06 -14.20 1.81
C SER A 169 30.62 -12.97 1.02
N THR A 170 29.31 -12.80 0.80
CA THR A 170 28.74 -11.69 0.02
C THR A 170 27.58 -11.05 0.77
N ASP A 171 27.29 -9.78 0.48
CA ASP A 171 26.19 -9.08 1.17
C ASP A 171 24.82 -9.70 0.88
N ILE A 172 24.62 -10.26 -0.31
CA ILE A 172 23.41 -11.02 -0.66
C ILE A 172 23.31 -12.29 0.20
N ALA A 173 24.38 -13.08 0.29
CA ALA A 173 24.40 -14.29 1.11
C ALA A 173 24.18 -13.97 2.60
N LYS A 174 24.77 -12.87 3.12
CA LYS A 174 24.50 -12.38 4.48
C LYS A 174 23.02 -12.07 4.67
N ALA A 175 22.39 -11.36 3.73
CA ALA A 175 20.97 -11.03 3.80
C ALA A 175 20.09 -12.29 3.75
N GLU A 176 20.35 -13.22 2.84
CA GLU A 176 19.62 -14.49 2.75
C GLU A 176 19.76 -15.33 4.03
N LYS A 177 20.97 -15.45 4.57
CA LYS A 177 21.21 -16.15 5.83
C LYS A 177 20.45 -15.51 6.98
N PHE A 178 20.48 -14.18 7.09
CA PHE A 178 19.74 -13.45 8.11
C PHE A 178 18.22 -13.68 7.99
N LEU A 179 17.68 -13.63 6.77
CA LEU A 179 16.26 -13.86 6.50
C LEU A 179 15.81 -15.28 6.86
N ILE A 180 16.68 -16.28 6.69
CA ILE A 180 16.42 -17.66 7.14
C ILE A 180 16.39 -17.72 8.68
N LEU A 181 17.35 -17.07 9.35
CA LEU A 181 17.48 -17.12 10.80
C LEU A 181 16.31 -16.47 11.54
N ILE A 182 15.83 -15.30 11.10
CA ILE A 182 14.71 -14.60 11.78
C ILE A 182 13.35 -15.29 11.62
N ARG A 183 13.26 -16.32 10.77
CA ARG A 183 12.02 -17.04 10.47
C ARG A 183 11.91 -18.39 11.21
N ASN A 184 13.01 -18.86 11.82
CA ASN A 184 13.10 -20.10 12.60
C ASN A 184 13.19 -19.80 14.10
#